data_AF-A0A935D9S0-F1
#
_entry.id   AF-A0A935D9S0-F1
#
_cell.length_a   1.000
_cell.length_b   1.000
_cell.length_c   1.000
_cell.angle_alpha   90.00
_cell.angle_beta   90.00
_cell.angle_gamma   90.00
#
_symmetry.space_group_name_H-M   'P 1'
#
loop_
_entity.id
_entity.type
_entity.pdbx_description
1 polymer ?
#
loop_
_entity_poly.entity_id
_entity_poly.type
_entity_poly.pdbx_seq_one_letter_code
_entity_poly.pdbx_strand_id
1 'polypeptide(L)'
;MGVLPRKASGRAFRSKSSPEYRLRAFHCNRSRGIRHYFAIMKYQSLVLLLLFVTCTLTTSAQKLDEDKVDEFTKVAIKRTTWEKFVGGGGMATLSTHIRLSKLNERVVIELKMIRSNTVYSIDESANLMFLFANGDVVTLHNNEFALTCSGCGATGFVGSTGMGTHTRYPIGEEDIAKMSKDTIAKVRIYTNDGYIERDVSNKESAMVQKMLALVTQ
;
A
#
# COMPACT_ATOMS: atom_id res chain seq x y z
N MET A 1 79.06 -52.86 45.01
CA MET A 1 78.87 -53.02 46.47
C MET A 1 77.65 -52.24 46.90
N GLY A 2 76.70 -52.88 47.57
CA GLY A 2 75.44 -52.29 48.04
C GLY A 2 74.33 -53.33 48.08
N VAL A 3 74.18 -54.00 49.22
CA VAL A 3 73.40 -55.23 49.45
C VAL A 3 72.08 -54.90 50.20
N LEU A 4 70.93 -55.28 49.59
CA LEU A 4 69.63 -55.76 50.16
C LEU A 4 68.83 -54.88 51.17
N PRO A 5 67.59 -55.24 51.62
CA PRO A 5 66.64 -56.32 51.25
C PRO A 5 65.10 -55.98 51.19
N ARG A 6 64.30 -56.97 50.70
CA ARG A 6 62.89 -57.39 51.07
C ARG A 6 61.72 -56.39 50.85
N LYS A 7 60.50 -56.75 50.41
CA LYS A 7 59.57 -57.84 50.83
C LYS A 7 58.34 -57.92 49.89
N ALA A 8 57.67 -59.06 49.85
CA ALA A 8 56.47 -59.38 49.05
C ALA A 8 55.15 -58.77 49.58
N SER A 9 54.14 -58.60 48.72
CA SER A 9 52.76 -59.10 48.95
C SER A 9 51.86 -58.87 47.73
N GLY A 10 51.12 -59.91 47.32
CA GLY A 10 50.09 -59.80 46.30
C GLY A 10 48.79 -59.18 46.85
N ARG A 11 47.95 -58.66 45.94
CA ARG A 11 46.51 -58.51 46.22
C ARG A 11 45.66 -58.45 44.95
N ALA A 12 44.97 -59.56 44.73
CA ALA A 12 43.60 -59.74 44.24
C ALA A 12 43.03 -58.75 43.20
N PHE A 13 42.84 -59.28 42.00
CA PHE A 13 41.81 -58.89 41.04
C PHE A 13 40.42 -59.14 41.66
N ARG A 14 39.58 -58.11 41.81
CA ARG A 14 38.15 -58.27 42.14
C ARG A 14 37.31 -57.60 41.05
N SER A 15 36.66 -58.43 40.25
CA SER A 15 35.63 -58.04 39.30
C SER A 15 34.47 -57.38 40.04
N LYS A 16 34.13 -56.14 39.69
CA LYS A 16 32.87 -55.51 40.09
C LYS A 16 31.85 -55.71 38.97
N SER A 17 31.19 -56.87 38.96
CA SER A 17 29.87 -57.04 38.33
C SER A 17 28.81 -56.78 39.39
N SER A 18 28.27 -55.56 39.45
CA SER A 18 27.12 -55.20 40.29
C SER A 18 25.94 -54.76 39.41
N PRO A 19 24.68 -55.19 39.71
CA PRO A 19 23.52 -54.99 38.83
C PRO A 19 22.98 -53.55 38.81
N GLU A 20 23.46 -52.67 39.68
CA GLU A 20 22.91 -51.31 39.84
C GLU A 20 23.15 -50.38 38.66
N TYR A 21 24.06 -50.72 37.75
CA TYR A 21 24.34 -49.88 36.57
C TYR A 21 23.30 -50.03 35.46
N ARG A 22 22.46 -51.09 35.46
CA ARG A 22 21.50 -51.32 34.36
C ARG A 22 20.18 -50.55 34.51
N LEU A 23 19.76 -50.20 35.73
CA LEU A 23 18.50 -49.48 35.95
C LEU A 23 18.62 -47.96 35.75
N ARG A 24 19.81 -47.37 35.95
CA ARG A 24 20.03 -45.92 35.73
C ARG A 24 20.11 -45.54 34.24
N ALA A 25 20.46 -46.48 33.36
CA ALA A 25 20.54 -46.21 31.92
C ALA A 25 19.16 -46.10 31.25
N PHE A 26 18.16 -46.86 31.73
CA PHE A 26 16.82 -46.85 31.12
C PHE A 26 16.00 -45.60 31.46
N HIS A 27 16.20 -44.99 32.63
CA HIS A 27 15.49 -43.75 33.00
C HIS A 27 16.06 -42.48 32.34
N CYS A 28 17.32 -42.50 31.87
CA CYS A 28 17.93 -41.33 31.23
C CYS A 28 17.60 -41.22 29.73
N ASN A 29 17.25 -42.33 29.06
CA ASN A 29 17.07 -42.32 27.60
C ASN A 29 15.62 -42.01 27.14
N ARG A 30 14.61 -42.24 27.97
CA ARG A 30 13.20 -41.97 27.62
C ARG A 30 12.82 -40.48 27.68
N SER A 31 13.56 -39.66 28.42
CA SER A 31 13.30 -38.23 28.61
C SER A 31 13.91 -37.34 27.51
N ARG A 32 14.86 -37.86 26.71
CA ARG A 32 15.53 -37.09 25.65
C ARG A 32 14.75 -37.05 24.33
N GLY A 33 14.02 -38.11 23.98
CA GLY A 33 13.21 -38.18 22.75
C GLY A 33 11.99 -37.25 22.78
N ILE A 34 11.29 -37.17 23.92
CA ILE A 34 10.07 -36.34 24.06
C ILE A 34 10.40 -34.84 23.97
N ARG A 35 11.57 -34.42 24.47
CA ARG A 35 12.03 -33.02 24.39
C ARG A 35 12.38 -32.59 22.95
N HIS A 36 12.86 -33.51 22.11
CA HIS A 36 13.13 -33.22 20.69
C HIS A 36 11.84 -33.07 19.88
N TYR A 37 10.85 -33.95 20.09
CA TYR A 37 9.54 -33.82 19.43
C TYR A 37 8.78 -32.55 19.82
N PHE A 38 8.83 -32.15 21.10
CA PHE A 38 8.25 -30.88 21.55
C PHE A 38 8.94 -29.64 20.97
N ALA A 39 10.26 -29.71 20.73
CA ALA A 39 10.98 -28.62 20.08
C ALA A 39 10.61 -28.52 18.60
N ILE A 40 10.56 -29.63 17.86
CA ILE A 40 10.20 -29.66 16.44
C ILE A 40 8.76 -29.17 16.19
N MET A 41 7.80 -29.57 17.04
CA MET A 41 6.42 -29.07 16.95
C MET A 41 6.29 -27.56 17.26
N LYS A 42 7.13 -27.03 18.16
CA LYS A 42 7.18 -25.58 18.44
C LYS A 42 7.72 -24.80 17.26
N TYR A 43 8.77 -25.29 16.58
CA TYR A 43 9.30 -24.65 15.38
C TYR A 43 8.33 -24.71 14.19
N GLN A 44 7.61 -25.81 13.98
CA GLN A 44 6.58 -25.88 12.94
C GLN A 44 5.41 -24.90 13.17
N SER A 45 4.96 -24.76 14.42
CA SER A 45 3.92 -23.79 14.78
C SER A 45 4.40 -22.34 14.61
N LEU A 46 5.67 -22.06 14.91
CA LEU A 46 6.27 -20.73 14.76
C LEU A 46 6.49 -20.35 13.28
N VAL A 47 6.84 -21.32 12.43
CA VAL A 47 6.93 -21.14 10.98
C VAL A 47 5.56 -20.86 10.36
N LEU A 48 4.50 -21.57 10.80
CA LEU A 48 3.14 -21.33 10.32
C LEU A 48 2.63 -19.94 10.72
N LEU A 49 2.93 -19.50 11.95
CA LEU A 49 2.59 -18.17 12.45
C LEU A 49 3.30 -17.05 11.65
N LEU A 50 4.59 -17.26 11.33
CA LEU A 50 5.37 -16.32 10.51
C LEU A 50 4.83 -16.22 9.07
N LEU A 51 4.36 -17.33 8.51
CA LEU A 51 3.74 -17.37 7.17
C LEU A 51 2.38 -16.64 7.15
N PHE A 52 1.62 -16.70 8.25
CA PHE A 52 0.35 -16.01 8.37
C PHE A 52 0.51 -14.49 8.55
N VAL A 53 1.54 -14.07 9.29
CA VAL A 53 1.86 -12.64 9.51
C VAL A 53 2.40 -11.96 8.26
N THR A 54 3.08 -12.70 7.38
CA THR A 54 3.61 -12.13 6.11
C THR A 54 2.53 -11.97 5.02
N CYS A 55 1.42 -12.73 5.12
CA CYS A 55 0.35 -12.71 4.12
C CYS A 55 -0.62 -11.51 4.28
N THR A 56 -0.70 -10.91 5.47
CA THR A 56 -1.67 -9.83 5.76
C THR A 56 -1.18 -8.41 5.41
N LEU A 57 0.09 -8.25 5.00
CA LEU A 57 0.72 -6.93 4.91
C LEU A 57 0.59 -6.21 3.54
N THR A 58 -0.10 -6.77 2.54
CA THR A 58 -0.02 -6.23 1.17
C THR A 58 -1.35 -5.89 0.49
N THR A 59 -2.51 -6.09 1.12
CA THR A 59 -3.80 -5.75 0.48
C THR A 59 -4.23 -4.31 0.77
N SER A 60 -3.74 -3.35 -0.01
CA SER A 60 -4.43 -2.05 -0.18
C SER A 60 -5.47 -2.19 -1.29
N ALA A 61 -6.72 -2.43 -0.91
CA ALA A 61 -7.83 -2.65 -1.85
C ALA A 61 -8.43 -1.33 -2.31
N GLN A 62 -7.89 -0.78 -3.41
CA GLN A 62 -8.61 0.22 -4.19
C GLN A 62 -9.74 -0.46 -4.97
N LYS A 63 -10.91 0.18 -5.04
CA LYS A 63 -12.14 -0.45 -5.54
C LYS A 63 -12.75 0.36 -6.68
N LEU A 64 -13.43 -0.37 -7.57
CA LEU A 64 -14.40 0.23 -8.48
C LEU A 64 -15.66 0.57 -7.69
N ASP A 65 -16.13 1.79 -7.83
CA ASP A 65 -17.38 2.30 -7.27
C ASP A 65 -18.55 2.00 -8.21
N GLU A 66 -18.29 2.09 -9.52
CA GLU A 66 -19.26 1.75 -10.56
C GLU A 66 -18.59 0.90 -11.64
N ASP A 67 -19.26 -0.17 -12.06
CA ASP A 67 -18.96 -0.94 -13.26
C ASP A 67 -20.29 -1.44 -13.83
N LYS A 68 -20.87 -0.67 -14.76
CA LYS A 68 -22.18 -0.97 -15.35
C LYS A 68 -22.29 -0.45 -16.77
N VAL A 69 -23.15 -1.08 -17.55
CA VAL A 69 -23.61 -0.54 -18.83
C VAL A 69 -24.94 0.16 -18.59
N ASP A 70 -25.01 1.44 -18.92
CA ASP A 70 -26.23 2.22 -18.79
C ASP A 70 -27.30 1.70 -19.77
N GLU A 71 -28.48 1.37 -19.24
CA GLU A 71 -29.52 0.68 -20.02
C GLU A 71 -30.12 1.54 -21.14
N PHE A 72 -30.10 2.88 -20.98
CA PHE A 72 -30.69 3.82 -21.92
C PHE A 72 -29.69 4.25 -23.00
N THR A 73 -28.48 4.62 -22.58
CA THR A 73 -27.44 5.17 -23.47
C THR A 73 -26.51 4.10 -24.02
N LYS A 74 -26.53 2.88 -23.47
CA LYS A 74 -25.61 1.78 -23.76
C LYS A 74 -24.13 2.12 -23.52
N VAL A 75 -23.87 3.19 -22.78
CA VAL A 75 -22.51 3.58 -22.40
C VAL A 75 -22.01 2.67 -21.28
N ALA A 76 -20.85 2.06 -21.48
CA ALA A 76 -20.14 1.34 -20.43
C ALA A 76 -19.45 2.35 -19.51
N ILE A 77 -19.76 2.30 -18.22
CA ILE A 77 -19.26 3.22 -17.20
C ILE A 77 -18.47 2.41 -16.18
N LYS A 78 -17.17 2.70 -16.06
CA LYS A 78 -16.32 2.25 -14.97
C LYS A 78 -15.81 3.46 -14.18
N ARG A 79 -15.94 3.47 -12.85
CA ARG A 79 -15.44 4.55 -11.99
C ARG A 79 -14.74 4.00 -10.75
N THR A 80 -13.62 4.60 -10.36
CA THR A 80 -12.98 4.30 -9.08
C THR A 80 -13.70 5.00 -7.92
N THR A 81 -13.37 4.64 -6.69
CA THR A 81 -13.71 5.46 -5.53
C THR A 81 -13.03 6.83 -5.59
N TRP A 82 -13.60 7.82 -4.89
CA TRP A 82 -12.94 9.10 -4.65
C TRP A 82 -11.81 8.91 -3.64
N GLU A 83 -10.59 9.23 -4.05
CA GLU A 83 -9.41 9.17 -3.19
C GLU A 83 -8.89 10.56 -2.88
N LYS A 84 -8.39 10.76 -1.66
CA LYS A 84 -7.68 11.99 -1.33
C LYS A 84 -6.38 12.04 -2.12
N PHE A 85 -6.17 13.12 -2.87
CA PHE A 85 -4.98 13.27 -3.71
C PHE A 85 -3.91 14.14 -3.04
N VAL A 86 -3.90 15.44 -3.28
CA VAL A 86 -2.95 16.38 -2.65
C VAL A 86 -3.65 17.36 -1.72
N GLY A 87 -2.89 17.91 -0.77
CA GLY A 87 -3.39 18.89 0.20
C GLY A 87 -3.73 18.31 1.58
N GLY A 88 -4.14 19.19 2.48
CA GLY A 88 -4.36 18.83 3.88
C GLY A 88 -5.70 18.09 4.09
N GLY A 89 -5.85 17.42 5.23
CA GLY A 89 -7.13 16.85 5.66
C GLY A 89 -7.95 17.83 6.50
N GLY A 90 -9.26 17.61 6.62
CA GLY A 90 -10.12 18.38 7.52
C GLY A 90 -10.26 19.86 7.15
N MET A 91 -9.94 20.77 8.09
CA MET A 91 -10.02 22.24 7.93
C MET A 91 -8.85 22.85 7.13
N ALA A 92 -8.10 22.04 6.39
CA ALA A 92 -7.01 22.54 5.56
C ALA A 92 -7.50 23.55 4.52
N THR A 93 -6.69 24.56 4.22
CA THR A 93 -7.01 25.60 3.24
C THR A 93 -7.16 25.07 1.82
N LEU A 94 -6.58 23.90 1.54
CA LEU A 94 -6.70 23.17 0.28
C LEU A 94 -6.90 21.68 0.56
N SER A 95 -7.97 21.12 0.00
CA SER A 95 -8.22 19.69 -0.03
C SER A 95 -8.57 19.28 -1.46
N THR A 96 -7.91 18.25 -1.99
CA THR A 96 -8.24 17.70 -3.30
C THR A 96 -8.56 16.22 -3.23
N HIS A 97 -9.52 15.81 -4.04
CA HIS A 97 -9.89 14.43 -4.26
C HIS A 97 -9.89 14.13 -5.74
N ILE A 98 -9.43 12.94 -6.10
CA ILE A 98 -9.34 12.47 -7.47
C ILE A 98 -10.15 11.20 -7.63
N ARG A 99 -10.71 11.02 -8.81
CA ARG A 99 -11.32 9.77 -9.27
C ARG A 99 -11.01 9.57 -10.74
N LEU A 100 -10.88 8.33 -11.18
CA LEU A 100 -10.84 8.00 -12.59
C LEU A 100 -12.16 7.42 -13.05
N SER A 101 -12.60 7.88 -14.21
CA SER A 101 -13.81 7.43 -14.88
C SER A 101 -13.48 7.01 -16.30
N LYS A 102 -13.90 5.81 -16.70
CA LYS A 102 -13.90 5.36 -18.09
C LYS A 102 -15.32 5.30 -18.59
N LEU A 103 -15.58 6.05 -19.66
CA LEU A 103 -16.85 6.14 -20.36
C LEU A 103 -16.61 5.59 -21.77
N ASN A 104 -17.05 4.36 -22.03
CA ASN A 104 -16.65 3.58 -23.19
C ASN A 104 -15.12 3.46 -23.29
N GLU A 105 -14.50 4.13 -24.27
CA GLU A 105 -13.05 4.12 -24.50
C GLU A 105 -12.35 5.35 -23.92
N ARG A 106 -13.10 6.36 -23.45
CA ARG A 106 -12.53 7.61 -22.95
C ARG A 106 -12.28 7.53 -21.45
N VAL A 107 -11.03 7.76 -21.05
CA VAL A 107 -10.64 7.89 -19.64
C VAL A 107 -10.59 9.37 -19.26
N VAL A 108 -11.11 9.69 -18.09
CA VAL A 108 -11.21 11.05 -17.57
C VAL A 108 -10.73 11.06 -16.12
N ILE A 109 -9.83 11.98 -15.79
CA ILE A 109 -9.53 12.38 -14.41
C ILE A 109 -10.61 13.35 -13.95
N GLU A 110 -11.32 12.99 -12.90
CA GLU A 110 -12.21 13.90 -12.18
C GLU A 110 -11.48 14.43 -10.94
N LEU A 111 -11.39 15.75 -10.82
CA LEU A 111 -10.74 16.42 -9.72
C LEU A 111 -11.75 17.28 -8.96
N LYS A 112 -11.90 17.00 -7.68
CA LYS A 112 -12.61 17.84 -6.73
C LYS A 112 -11.62 18.62 -5.91
N MET A 113 -11.80 19.92 -5.81
CA MET A 113 -10.93 20.81 -5.05
C MET A 113 -11.75 21.71 -4.14
N ILE A 114 -11.39 21.80 -2.87
CA ILE A 114 -11.94 22.76 -1.90
C ILE A 114 -10.85 23.74 -1.53
N ARG A 115 -11.17 25.04 -1.60
CA ARG A 115 -10.30 26.11 -1.10
C ARG A 115 -11.10 26.95 -0.11
N SER A 116 -10.75 26.85 1.17
CA SER A 116 -11.54 27.45 2.25
C SER A 116 -11.67 28.96 2.06
N ASN A 117 -12.90 29.46 2.12
CA ASN A 117 -13.23 30.90 2.10
C ASN A 117 -12.73 31.67 0.87
N THR A 118 -12.51 31.01 -0.27
CA THR A 118 -12.19 31.71 -1.52
C THR A 118 -13.08 31.26 -2.66
N VAL A 119 -13.63 32.23 -3.38
CA VAL A 119 -14.28 32.03 -4.67
C VAL A 119 -13.18 31.99 -5.73
N TYR A 120 -13.24 31.01 -6.61
CA TYR A 120 -12.34 30.88 -7.76
C TYR A 120 -13.05 30.16 -8.90
N SER A 121 -12.47 30.20 -10.09
CA SER A 121 -12.91 29.39 -11.22
C SER A 121 -11.73 28.66 -11.84
N ILE A 122 -12.07 27.57 -12.52
CA ILE A 122 -11.18 26.86 -13.42
C ILE A 122 -11.80 26.98 -14.80
N ASP A 123 -11.09 27.64 -15.69
CA ASP A 123 -11.59 27.88 -17.03
C ASP A 123 -11.69 26.59 -17.84
N GLU A 124 -12.51 26.63 -18.88
CA GLU A 124 -12.42 25.63 -19.93
C GLU A 124 -11.02 25.66 -20.54
N SER A 125 -10.47 24.50 -20.87
CA SER A 125 -9.10 24.31 -21.33
C SER A 125 -7.99 24.65 -20.32
N ALA A 126 -8.32 25.03 -19.09
CA ALA A 126 -7.32 25.26 -18.05
C ALA A 126 -6.47 24.00 -17.81
N ASN A 127 -5.18 24.21 -17.56
CA ASN A 127 -4.22 23.13 -17.48
C ASN A 127 -4.25 22.42 -16.11
N LEU A 128 -4.16 21.10 -16.15
CA LEU A 128 -3.73 20.25 -15.05
C LEU A 128 -2.42 19.59 -15.48
N MET A 129 -1.33 19.88 -14.77
CA MET A 129 0.00 19.38 -15.13
C MET A 129 0.53 18.42 -14.07
N PHE A 130 1.08 17.31 -14.52
CA PHE A 130 1.82 16.36 -13.71
C PHE A 130 3.29 16.38 -14.12
N LEU A 131 4.18 16.69 -13.17
CA LEU A 131 5.62 16.58 -13.34
C LEU A 131 6.08 15.24 -12.79
N PHE A 132 6.78 14.47 -13.61
CA PHE A 132 7.32 13.17 -13.23
C PHE A 132 8.73 13.26 -12.67
N ALA A 133 9.14 12.24 -11.91
CA ALA A 133 10.47 12.16 -11.32
C ALA A 133 11.60 12.11 -12.35
N ASN A 134 11.31 11.68 -13.59
CA ASN A 134 12.24 11.68 -14.72
C ASN A 134 12.35 13.05 -15.42
N GLY A 135 11.56 14.05 -15.01
CA GLY A 135 11.52 15.39 -15.61
C GLY A 135 10.46 15.58 -16.70
N ASP A 136 9.77 14.53 -17.12
CA ASP A 136 8.69 14.62 -18.11
C ASP A 136 7.47 15.33 -17.52
N VAL A 137 6.63 15.87 -18.41
CA VAL A 137 5.42 16.58 -18.04
C VAL A 137 4.25 16.08 -18.87
N VAL A 138 3.17 15.70 -18.20
CA VAL A 138 1.86 15.47 -18.82
C VAL A 138 0.98 16.68 -18.54
N THR A 139 0.38 17.26 -19.58
CA THR A 139 -0.53 18.40 -19.47
C THR A 139 -1.89 17.99 -19.99
N LEU A 140 -2.90 18.09 -19.12
CA LEU A 140 -4.28 17.80 -19.44
C LEU A 140 -5.10 19.09 -19.42
N HIS A 141 -6.19 19.10 -20.18
CA HIS A 141 -7.05 20.28 -20.32
C HIS A 141 -8.41 20.00 -19.71
N ASN A 142 -8.91 20.96 -18.93
CA ASN A 142 -10.24 20.89 -18.36
C ASN A 142 -11.29 20.96 -19.48
N ASN A 143 -12.26 20.07 -19.46
CA ASN A 143 -13.28 19.98 -20.51
C ASN A 143 -14.37 21.06 -20.40
N GLU A 144 -14.61 21.60 -19.20
CA GLU A 144 -15.76 22.46 -18.92
C GLU A 144 -15.40 23.53 -17.89
N PHE A 145 -15.88 24.77 -18.09
CA PHE A 145 -15.76 25.82 -17.08
C PHE A 145 -16.36 25.38 -15.73
N ALA A 146 -15.60 25.56 -14.65
CA ALA A 146 -16.04 25.24 -13.30
C ALA A 146 -15.91 26.46 -12.38
N LEU A 147 -17.05 26.94 -11.87
CA LEU A 147 -17.10 27.96 -10.83
C LEU A 147 -17.22 27.32 -9.45
N THR A 148 -16.61 27.94 -8.43
CA THR A 148 -16.81 27.47 -7.06
C THR A 148 -18.26 27.51 -6.64
N CYS A 149 -18.72 26.43 -6.02
CA CYS A 149 -20.00 26.33 -5.34
C CYS A 149 -19.86 25.61 -4.00
N SER A 150 -20.80 25.85 -3.09
CA SER A 150 -20.83 25.21 -1.77
C SER A 150 -20.97 23.70 -1.92
N GLY A 151 -20.01 22.94 -1.39
CA GLY A 151 -20.01 21.48 -1.38
C GLY A 151 -19.59 20.81 -2.69
N CYS A 152 -19.36 21.55 -3.76
CA CYS A 152 -19.02 20.97 -5.07
C CYS A 152 -17.68 20.20 -5.08
N GLY A 153 -16.74 20.61 -4.23
CA GLY A 153 -15.48 19.88 -4.01
C GLY A 153 -15.55 18.76 -2.97
N ALA A 154 -16.70 18.54 -2.33
CA ALA A 154 -16.85 17.55 -1.26
C ALA A 154 -17.12 16.14 -1.81
N THR A 155 -16.56 15.14 -1.14
CA THR A 155 -16.79 13.71 -1.40
C THR A 155 -17.64 13.03 -0.33
N GLY A 156 -18.02 13.76 0.72
CA GLY A 156 -18.86 13.30 1.82
C GLY A 156 -19.32 14.47 2.71
N PHE A 157 -19.71 14.17 3.95
CA PHE A 157 -20.21 15.19 4.90
C PHE A 157 -19.17 16.26 5.24
N VAL A 158 -17.91 15.85 5.40
CA VAL A 158 -16.78 16.76 5.68
C VAL A 158 -16.48 17.58 4.43
N GLY A 159 -16.53 18.91 4.56
CA GLY A 159 -16.31 19.85 3.46
C GLY A 159 -17.56 20.22 2.66
N SER A 160 -18.74 19.74 3.05
CA SER A 160 -20.03 20.05 2.39
C SER A 160 -20.40 21.53 2.38
N THR A 161 -19.86 22.32 3.32
CA THR A 161 -20.01 23.79 3.36
C THR A 161 -18.84 24.53 2.72
N GLY A 162 -17.80 23.81 2.28
CA GLY A 162 -16.61 24.39 1.69
C GLY A 162 -16.85 24.84 0.24
N MET A 163 -16.28 25.99 -0.12
CA MET A 163 -16.28 26.46 -1.51
C MET A 163 -15.30 25.61 -2.32
N GLY A 164 -15.83 24.94 -3.34
CA GLY A 164 -15.01 24.03 -4.15
C GLY A 164 -15.50 23.89 -5.58
N THR A 165 -14.72 23.19 -6.38
CA THR A 165 -14.97 22.92 -7.80
C THR A 165 -14.91 21.43 -8.07
N HIS A 166 -15.54 21.01 -9.17
CA HIS A 166 -15.44 19.68 -9.74
C HIS A 166 -15.10 19.84 -11.22
N THR A 167 -13.93 19.35 -11.60
CA THR A 167 -13.36 19.49 -12.95
C THR A 167 -13.09 18.13 -13.57
N ARG A 168 -13.01 18.09 -14.91
CA ARG A 168 -12.87 16.86 -15.69
C ARG A 168 -11.78 17.05 -16.73
N TYR A 169 -10.79 16.17 -16.71
CA TYR A 169 -9.61 16.21 -17.59
C TYR A 169 -9.55 14.90 -18.38
N PRO A 170 -9.97 14.90 -19.66
CA PRO A 170 -9.78 13.76 -20.54
C PRO A 170 -8.29 13.41 -20.66
N ILE A 171 -7.99 12.11 -20.73
CA ILE A 171 -6.63 11.59 -20.81
C ILE A 171 -6.48 10.78 -22.10
N GLY A 172 -5.41 11.03 -22.85
CA GLY A 172 -5.05 10.24 -24.03
C GLY A 172 -4.30 8.96 -23.65
N GLU A 173 -4.25 7.99 -24.57
CA GLU A 173 -3.57 6.69 -24.36
C GLU A 173 -2.08 6.84 -24.05
N GLU A 174 -1.39 7.78 -24.71
CA GLU A 174 0.03 8.06 -24.46
C GLU A 174 0.27 8.55 -23.03
N ASP A 175 -0.59 9.44 -22.54
CA ASP A 175 -0.50 9.99 -21.19
C ASP A 175 -0.88 8.95 -20.14
N ILE A 176 -1.85 8.07 -20.43
CA ILE A 176 -2.17 6.92 -19.58
C ILE A 176 -0.94 6.01 -19.45
N ALA A 177 -0.24 5.71 -20.54
CA ALA A 177 0.95 4.88 -20.52
C ALA A 177 2.08 5.50 -19.68
N LYS A 178 2.31 6.81 -19.81
CA LYS A 178 3.28 7.56 -19.00
C LYS A 178 2.89 7.55 -17.52
N MET A 179 1.65 7.94 -17.21
CA MET A 179 1.13 8.00 -15.83
C MET A 179 1.11 6.65 -15.13
N SER A 180 0.97 5.55 -15.89
CA SER A 180 0.97 4.18 -15.35
C SER A 180 2.37 3.68 -15.01
N LYS A 181 3.41 4.21 -15.67
CA LYS A 181 4.79 3.74 -15.54
C LYS A 181 5.63 4.61 -14.62
N ASP A 182 5.56 5.92 -14.80
CA ASP A 182 6.48 6.86 -14.17
C ASP A 182 5.88 7.46 -12.90
N THR A 183 6.75 7.76 -11.93
CA THR A 183 6.35 8.34 -10.64
C THR A 183 6.05 9.83 -10.79
N ILE A 184 4.86 10.25 -10.39
CA ILE A 184 4.44 11.65 -10.35
C ILE A 184 5.10 12.30 -9.13
N ALA A 185 5.87 13.35 -9.35
CA ALA A 185 6.58 14.10 -8.32
C ALA A 185 5.82 15.37 -7.89
N LYS A 186 5.17 16.07 -8.84
CA LYS A 186 4.38 17.26 -8.54
C LYS A 186 3.13 17.34 -9.39
N VAL A 187 2.15 18.07 -8.88
CA VAL A 187 0.96 18.49 -9.62
C VAL A 187 0.80 20.00 -9.59
N ARG A 188 0.35 20.56 -10.71
CA ARG A 188 -0.01 21.97 -10.84
C ARG A 188 -1.42 22.10 -11.41
N ILE A 189 -2.27 22.85 -10.71
CA ILE A 189 -3.67 23.11 -11.07
C ILE A 189 -3.81 24.59 -11.38
N TYR A 190 -4.29 24.94 -12.57
CA TYR A 190 -4.53 26.32 -12.96
C TYR A 190 -5.94 26.78 -12.54
N THR A 191 -6.01 28.02 -12.06
CA THR A 191 -7.23 28.72 -11.66
C THR A 191 -7.19 30.14 -12.24
N ASN A 192 -8.31 30.85 -12.22
CA ASN A 192 -8.35 32.27 -12.60
C ASN A 192 -7.38 33.16 -11.78
N ASP A 193 -7.03 32.76 -10.56
CA ASP A 193 -6.12 33.50 -9.67
C ASP A 193 -4.63 33.13 -9.86
N GLY A 194 -4.30 32.30 -10.86
CA GLY A 194 -2.95 31.78 -11.09
C GLY A 194 -2.88 30.26 -11.00
N TYR A 195 -1.92 29.69 -10.29
CA TYR A 195 -1.77 28.24 -10.17
C TYR A 195 -1.49 27.78 -8.75
N ILE A 196 -1.90 26.56 -8.45
CA ILE A 196 -1.63 25.87 -7.19
C ILE A 196 -0.70 24.71 -7.50
N GLU A 197 0.47 24.70 -6.85
CA GLU A 197 1.45 23.62 -6.97
C GLU A 197 1.53 22.82 -5.66
N ARG A 198 1.61 21.49 -5.78
CA ARG A 198 1.80 20.57 -4.66
C ARG A 198 2.75 19.44 -5.05
N ASP A 199 3.61 19.07 -4.10
CA ASP A 199 4.39 17.84 -4.19
C ASP A 199 3.45 16.65 -4.03
N VAL A 200 3.73 15.60 -4.79
CA VAL A 200 2.99 14.33 -4.79
C VAL A 200 3.89 13.30 -4.12
N SER A 201 3.39 12.69 -3.04
CA SER A 201 4.10 11.62 -2.36
C SER A 201 4.08 10.33 -3.18
N ASN A 202 5.05 9.44 -2.95
CA ASN A 202 5.09 8.13 -3.60
C ASN A 202 3.80 7.32 -3.38
N LYS A 203 3.14 7.50 -2.23
CA LYS A 203 1.85 6.86 -1.93
C LYS A 203 0.74 7.36 -2.85
N GLU A 204 0.67 8.67 -3.06
CA GLU A 204 -0.33 9.30 -3.93
C GLU A 204 -0.07 8.94 -5.40
N SER A 205 1.19 8.96 -5.85
CA SER A 205 1.55 8.51 -7.21
C SER A 205 1.18 7.04 -7.44
N ALA A 206 1.51 6.14 -6.51
CA ALA A 206 1.16 4.72 -6.62
C ALA A 206 -0.36 4.50 -6.57
N MET A 207 -1.10 5.36 -5.87
CA MET A 207 -2.56 5.34 -5.83
C MET A 207 -3.16 5.74 -7.19
N VAL A 208 -2.60 6.74 -7.88
CA VAL A 208 -3.00 7.11 -9.25
C VAL A 208 -2.75 5.98 -10.25
N GLN A 209 -1.57 5.37 -10.19
CA GLN A 209 -1.23 4.22 -11.04
C GLN A 209 -2.19 3.04 -10.84
N LYS A 210 -2.56 2.75 -9.60
CA LYS A 210 -3.55 1.70 -9.29
C LYS A 210 -4.95 2.04 -9.81
N MET A 211 -5.39 3.30 -9.72
CA MET A 211 -6.66 3.72 -10.31
C MET A 211 -6.65 3.52 -11.82
N LEU A 212 -5.57 3.91 -12.49
CA LEU A 212 -5.42 3.76 -13.94
C LEU A 212 -5.54 2.29 -14.31
N ALA A 213 -4.79 1.42 -13.62
CA ALA A 213 -4.86 -0.02 -13.85
C ALA A 213 -6.27 -0.61 -13.68
N LEU A 214 -7.10 -0.09 -12.77
CA LEU A 214 -8.48 -0.57 -12.58
C LEU A 214 -9.42 -0.17 -13.72
N VAL A 215 -9.27 1.04 -14.27
CA VAL A 215 -10.15 1.53 -15.34
C VAL A 215 -9.69 1.09 -16.72
N THR A 216 -8.40 0.81 -16.92
CA THR A 216 -7.85 0.35 -18.20
C THR A 216 -7.93 -1.16 -18.41
N GLN A 217 -8.31 -1.93 -17.38
CA GLN A 217 -8.61 -3.36 -17.48
C GLN A 217 -9.84 -3.67 -18.35
#